data_AF-A0A2E3NZM3-F1
#
_entry.id   AF-A0A2E3NZM3-F1
#
_cell.length_a   1.000
_cell.length_b   1.000
_cell.length_c   1.000
_cell.angle_alpha   90.00
_cell.angle_beta   90.00
_cell.angle_gamma   90.00
#
_symmetry.space_group_name_H-M   'P 1'
#
loop_
_entity.id
_entity.type
_entity.pdbx_description
1 polymer ?
#
loop_
_entity_poly.entity_id
_entity_poly.type
_entity_poly.pdbx_seq_one_letter_code
_entity_poly.pdbx_strand_id
1 'polypeptide(L)'
;MALVVDLEGERQKKPNLDKLQALVADDLKAVNEVIVQRMESPVALIPQLAGHLVASGGKRLRPILTLASARMCGYQGNRHIPLAACVEFIHTATLLHDDVVDESELRRGQASANAVWG
;
A
#
# COMPACT_ATOMS: atom_id res chain seq x y z
N MET A 1 -15.04 -47.42 -7.07
CA MET A 1 -13.72 -47.16 -6.49
C MET A 1 -13.58 -45.65 -6.36
N ALA A 2 -13.73 -45.10 -5.15
CA ALA A 2 -13.66 -43.65 -4.94
C ALA A 2 -12.20 -43.24 -4.71
N LEU A 3 -11.70 -42.30 -5.51
CA LEU A 3 -10.41 -41.65 -5.30
C LEU A 3 -10.55 -40.67 -4.12
N VAL A 4 -9.96 -41.01 -2.99
CA VAL A 4 -9.77 -40.06 -1.88
C VAL A 4 -8.59 -39.17 -2.29
N VAL A 5 -8.88 -37.93 -2.68
CA VAL A 5 -7.84 -36.92 -2.92
C VAL A 5 -7.48 -36.33 -1.57
N ASP A 6 -6.25 -36.60 -1.13
CA ASP A 6 -5.68 -36.00 0.08
C ASP A 6 -5.36 -34.52 -0.19
N LEU A 7 -6.18 -33.63 0.37
CA LEU A 7 -6.01 -32.17 0.29
C LEU A 7 -5.16 -31.61 1.44
N GLU A 8 -4.69 -32.45 2.37
CA GLU A 8 -3.92 -31.99 3.54
C GLU A 8 -2.48 -31.64 3.18
N GLY A 9 -1.92 -32.26 2.13
CA GLY A 9 -0.57 -32.02 1.63
C GLY A 9 -0.32 -30.63 1.04
N GLU A 10 -1.34 -29.95 0.51
CA GLU A 10 -1.19 -28.62 -0.11
C GLU A 10 -1.25 -27.46 0.91
N ARG A 11 -1.68 -27.72 2.14
CA ARG A 11 -1.99 -26.70 3.15
C ARG A 11 -0.76 -26.12 3.87
N GLN A 12 0.45 -26.54 3.49
CA GLN A 12 1.71 -26.11 4.13
C GLN A 12 2.28 -24.77 3.62
N LYS A 13 1.73 -24.16 2.57
CA LYS A 13 2.19 -22.83 2.13
C LYS A 13 1.59 -21.73 3.01
N LYS A 14 2.42 -21.08 3.82
CA LYS A 14 2.06 -19.81 4.46
C LYS A 14 1.49 -18.85 3.39
N PRO A 15 0.33 -18.23 3.63
CA PRO A 15 -0.20 -17.23 2.70
C PRO A 15 0.81 -16.08 2.57
N ASN A 16 1.24 -15.80 1.34
CA ASN A 16 2.12 -14.68 1.01
C ASN A 16 1.47 -13.77 -0.04
N LEU A 17 1.93 -12.52 -0.10
CA LEU A 17 1.40 -11.52 -1.03
C LEU A 17 2.15 -11.52 -2.37
N ASP A 18 3.24 -12.28 -2.47
CA ASP A 18 4.23 -12.19 -3.56
C ASP A 18 3.59 -12.40 -4.94
N LYS A 19 2.68 -13.38 -5.07
CA LYS A 19 1.95 -13.61 -6.33
C LYS A 19 1.05 -12.44 -6.71
N LEU A 20 0.38 -11.86 -5.74
CA LEU A 20 -0.52 -10.73 -5.96
C LEU A 20 0.27 -9.46 -6.29
N GLN A 21 1.39 -9.24 -5.59
CA GLN A 21 2.33 -8.16 -5.88
C GLN A 21 2.90 -8.29 -7.29
N ALA A 22 3.37 -9.47 -7.67
CA ALA A 22 3.89 -9.73 -9.01
C ALA A 22 2.82 -9.48 -10.09
N LEU A 23 1.56 -9.87 -9.84
CA LEU A 23 0.45 -9.65 -10.76
C LEU A 23 0.20 -8.16 -11.06
N VAL A 24 0.41 -7.28 -10.07
CA VAL A 24 0.12 -5.84 -10.19
C VAL A 24 1.37 -4.98 -10.15
N ALA A 25 2.56 -5.54 -10.37
CA ALA A 25 3.83 -4.86 -10.15
C ALA A 25 3.98 -3.57 -10.98
N ASP A 26 3.63 -3.63 -12.28
CA ASP A 26 3.71 -2.48 -13.18
C ASP A 26 2.71 -1.39 -12.78
N ASP A 27 1.47 -1.77 -12.48
CA ASP A 27 0.45 -0.84 -12.00
C ASP A 27 0.87 -0.21 -10.66
N LEU A 28 1.50 -0.99 -9.77
CA LEU A 28 1.96 -0.51 -8.46
C LEU A 28 3.11 0.49 -8.60
N LYS A 29 3.99 0.31 -9.60
CA LYS A 29 5.01 1.29 -9.94
C LYS A 29 4.37 2.60 -10.40
N ALA A 30 3.38 2.53 -11.29
CA ALA A 30 2.62 3.70 -11.73
C ALA A 30 1.88 4.40 -10.58
N VAL A 31 1.33 3.63 -9.62
CA VAL A 31 0.74 4.18 -8.39
C VAL A 31 1.77 4.97 -7.58
N ASN A 32 2.98 4.44 -7.39
CA ASN A 32 4.03 5.16 -6.67
C ASN A 32 4.43 6.47 -7.39
N GLU A 33 4.51 6.45 -8.73
CA GLU A 33 4.76 7.65 -9.53
C GLU A 33 3.67 8.70 -9.34
N VAL A 34 2.39 8.28 -9.35
CA VAL A 34 1.25 9.17 -9.08
C VAL A 34 1.32 9.73 -7.66
N ILE A 35 1.70 8.92 -6.66
CA ILE A 35 1.82 9.39 -5.28
C ILE A 35 2.84 10.54 -5.19
N VAL A 36 4.02 10.35 -5.79
CA VAL A 36 5.08 11.39 -5.78
C VAL A 36 4.61 12.65 -6.51
N GLN A 37 4.07 12.51 -7.72
CA GLN A 37 3.59 13.64 -8.52
C GLN A 37 2.50 14.46 -7.81
N ARG A 38 1.62 13.80 -7.05
CA ARG A 38 0.49 14.47 -6.36
C ARG A 38 0.87 15.11 -5.04
N MET A 39 2.10 14.92 -4.57
CA MET A 39 2.62 15.52 -3.34
C MET A 39 3.67 16.62 -3.59
N GLU A 40 3.81 17.06 -4.84
CA GLU A 40 4.56 18.28 -5.14
C GLU A 40 3.88 19.48 -4.46
N SER A 41 4.64 20.20 -3.64
CA SER A 41 4.14 21.34 -2.88
C SER A 41 5.26 22.33 -2.57
N PRO A 42 4.97 23.65 -2.53
CA PRO A 42 5.91 24.63 -2.02
C PRO A 42 6.21 24.46 -0.52
N VAL A 43 5.36 23.74 0.22
CA VAL A 43 5.59 23.39 1.62
C VAL A 43 6.50 22.17 1.68
N ALA A 44 7.76 22.36 2.05
CA ALA A 44 8.82 21.34 2.03
C ALA A 44 8.49 20.04 2.79
N LEU A 45 7.61 20.11 3.81
CA LEU A 45 7.19 18.95 4.59
C LEU A 45 6.40 17.91 3.77
N ILE A 46 5.56 18.38 2.84
CA ILE A 46 4.67 17.52 2.05
C ILE A 46 5.47 16.56 1.12
N PRO A 47 6.45 17.00 0.30
CA PRO A 47 7.24 16.10 -0.53
C PRO A 47 8.17 15.19 0.30
N GLN A 48 8.63 15.62 1.48
CA GLN A 48 9.38 14.73 2.39
C GLN A 48 8.52 13.56 2.85
N LEU A 49 7.26 13.85 3.19
CA LEU A 49 6.28 12.83 3.56
C LEU A 49 6.00 11.86 2.40
N ALA A 50 5.91 12.37 1.16
CA ALA A 50 5.78 11.54 -0.03
C ALA A 50 6.95 10.55 -0.19
N GLY A 51 8.18 11.06 -0.05
CA GLY A 51 9.39 10.26 -0.08
C GLY A 51 9.39 9.18 1.00
N HIS A 52 9.01 9.56 2.23
CA HIS A 52 8.86 8.61 3.33
C HIS A 52 7.82 7.54 3.00
N LEU A 53 6.63 7.88 2.51
CA LEU A 53 5.61 6.89 2.14
C LEU A 53 6.09 5.88 1.10
N VAL A 54 6.83 6.34 0.08
CA VAL A 54 7.39 5.47 -0.96
C VAL A 54 8.53 4.61 -0.40
N ALA A 55 9.38 5.17 0.45
CA ALA A 55 10.55 4.49 1.00
C ALA A 55 10.25 3.54 2.18
N SER A 56 9.21 3.82 2.98
CA SER A 56 8.91 3.10 4.24
C SER A 56 8.44 1.66 4.06
N GLY A 57 8.52 1.09 2.85
CA GLY A 57 8.49 -0.35 2.62
C GLY A 57 7.21 -1.04 3.12
N GLY A 58 6.11 -0.30 3.28
CA GLY A 58 4.84 -0.89 3.66
C GLY A 58 4.41 -1.94 2.64
N LYS A 59 3.66 -2.96 3.07
CA LYS A 59 3.18 -4.04 2.18
C LYS A 59 2.31 -3.57 1.01
N ARG A 60 1.98 -2.26 0.93
CA ARG A 60 1.08 -1.62 -0.04
C ARG A 60 -0.21 -2.38 -0.27
N LEU A 61 -0.74 -2.98 0.79
CA LEU A 61 -1.85 -3.92 0.70
C LEU A 61 -3.09 -3.25 0.09
N ARG A 62 -3.39 -2.01 0.48
CA ARG A 62 -4.56 -1.28 -0.01
C ARG A 62 -4.48 -0.94 -1.51
N PRO A 63 -3.36 -0.39 -2.03
CA PRO A 63 -3.14 -0.28 -3.47
C PRO A 63 -3.24 -1.62 -4.20
N ILE A 64 -2.56 -2.65 -3.71
CA ILE A 64 -2.52 -3.97 -4.36
C ILE A 64 -3.92 -4.55 -4.48
N LEU A 65 -4.72 -4.49 -3.43
CA LEU A 65 -6.11 -4.97 -3.46
C LEU A 65 -6.95 -4.15 -4.45
N THR A 66 -6.80 -2.83 -4.49
CA THR A 66 -7.51 -1.97 -5.45
C THR A 66 -7.19 -2.34 -6.89
N LEU A 67 -5.91 -2.52 -7.22
CA LEU A 67 -5.43 -2.88 -8.55
C LEU A 67 -5.88 -4.29 -8.94
N ALA A 68 -5.74 -5.25 -8.02
CA ALA A 68 -6.15 -6.63 -8.24
C ALA A 68 -7.67 -6.74 -8.46
N SER A 69 -8.48 -6.01 -7.70
CA SER A 69 -9.93 -5.96 -7.90
C SER A 69 -10.32 -5.39 -9.26
N ALA A 70 -9.65 -4.33 -9.72
CA ALA A 70 -9.89 -3.79 -11.06
C ALA A 70 -9.62 -4.84 -12.16
N ARG A 71 -8.47 -5.54 -12.08
CA ARG A 71 -8.12 -6.62 -13.01
C ARG A 71 -9.09 -7.80 -12.93
N MET A 72 -9.47 -8.22 -11.72
CA MET A 72 -10.43 -9.31 -11.48
C MET A 72 -11.79 -9.02 -12.11
N CYS A 73 -12.22 -7.75 -12.11
CA CYS A 73 -13.47 -7.31 -12.75
C CYS A 73 -13.33 -7.05 -14.26
N GLY A 74 -12.19 -7.37 -14.88
CA GLY A 74 -11.96 -7.18 -16.31
C GLY A 74 -11.82 -5.72 -16.76
N TYR A 75 -11.49 -4.81 -15.84
CA TYR A 75 -11.30 -3.40 -16.18
C TYR A 75 -10.04 -3.21 -17.04
N GLN A 76 -10.17 -2.50 -18.17
CA GLN A 76 -9.08 -2.27 -19.13
C GLN A 76 -8.63 -0.80 -19.24
N GLY A 77 -9.24 0.11 -18.47
CA GLY A 77 -8.83 1.51 -18.44
C GLY A 77 -7.69 1.76 -17.46
N ASN A 78 -7.32 3.03 -17.27
CA ASN A 78 -6.20 3.42 -16.40
C ASN A 78 -6.62 4.06 -15.06
N ARG A 79 -7.93 4.21 -14.82
CA ARG A 79 -8.46 4.90 -13.61
C ARG A 79 -8.19 4.17 -12.30
N HIS A 80 -7.89 2.87 -12.32
CA HIS A 80 -7.54 2.10 -11.12
C HIS A 80 -6.22 2.56 -10.50
N ILE A 81 -5.30 3.12 -11.29
CA ILE A 81 -4.02 3.65 -10.81
C ILE A 81 -4.22 4.90 -9.92
N PRO A 82 -4.82 6.01 -10.38
CA PRO A 82 -5.06 7.17 -9.52
C PRO A 82 -6.03 6.86 -8.37
N LEU A 83 -6.95 5.90 -8.55
CA LEU A 83 -7.81 5.42 -7.45
C LEU A 83 -6.99 4.73 -6.36
N ALA A 84 -6.09 3.80 -6.73
CA ALA A 84 -5.21 3.13 -5.77
C ALA A 84 -4.28 4.11 -5.04
N ALA A 85 -3.77 5.14 -5.74
CA ALA A 85 -3.02 6.23 -5.10
C ALA A 85 -3.89 7.01 -4.10
N CYS A 86 -5.12 7.36 -4.47
CA CYS A 86 -6.07 8.04 -3.57
C CYS A 86 -6.36 7.23 -2.30
N VAL A 87 -6.57 5.92 -2.44
CA VAL A 87 -6.77 5.01 -1.29
C VAL A 87 -5.56 5.03 -0.35
N GLU A 88 -4.34 5.05 -0.90
CA GLU A 88 -3.12 5.11 -0.09
C GLU A 88 -2.92 6.48 0.56
N PHE A 89 -3.36 7.57 -0.08
CA PHE A 89 -3.38 8.88 0.56
C PHE A 89 -4.33 8.92 1.75
N ILE A 90 -5.54 8.38 1.62
CA ILE A 90 -6.48 8.32 2.73
C ILE A 90 -5.89 7.49 3.87
N HIS A 91 -5.33 6.31 3.56
CA HIS A 91 -4.64 5.50 4.55
C HIS A 91 -3.53 6.26 5.26
N THR A 92 -2.72 7.00 4.51
CA THR A 92 -1.63 7.80 5.07
C THR A 92 -2.17 8.91 5.97
N ALA A 93 -3.22 9.61 5.54
CA ALA A 93 -3.82 10.68 6.32
C ALA A 93 -4.32 10.15 7.66
N THR A 94 -5.04 9.01 7.69
CA THR A 94 -5.46 8.42 8.97
C THR A 94 -4.25 8.07 9.83
N LEU A 95 -3.22 7.47 9.23
CA LEU A 95 -2.00 7.13 9.94
C LEU A 95 -1.33 8.36 10.59
N LEU A 96 -1.25 9.50 9.90
CA LEU A 96 -0.66 10.72 10.45
C LEU A 96 -1.52 11.32 11.56
N HIS A 97 -2.84 11.36 11.36
CA HIS A 97 -3.78 11.82 12.37
C HIS A 97 -3.71 10.94 13.64
N ASP A 98 -3.61 9.62 13.48
CA ASP A 98 -3.45 8.68 14.60
C ASP A 98 -2.16 8.97 15.38
N ASP A 99 -1.03 9.24 14.70
CA ASP A 99 0.25 9.54 15.38
C ASP A 99 0.18 10.79 16.28
N VAL A 100 -0.62 11.79 15.89
CA VAL A 100 -0.87 13.00 16.69
C VAL A 100 -1.83 12.71 17.85
N VAL A 101 -2.89 11.95 17.60
CA VAL A 101 -3.89 11.60 18.63
C VAL A 101 -3.31 10.66 19.70
N ASP A 102 -2.47 9.71 19.29
CA ASP A 102 -1.98 8.63 20.16
C ASP A 102 -0.71 9.01 20.95
N GLU A 103 -0.21 10.25 20.86
CA GLU A 103 1.07 10.72 21.44
C GLU A 103 2.22 9.71 21.21
N SER A 104 2.16 8.95 20.12
CA SER A 104 3.02 7.79 19.93
C SER A 104 4.42 8.25 19.56
N GLU A 105 5.43 8.00 20.39
CA GLU A 105 6.82 8.35 20.04
C GLU A 105 7.40 7.46 18.92
N LEU A 106 6.82 6.27 18.70
CA LEU A 106 7.33 5.26 17.76
C LEU A 106 6.25 4.66 16.87
N ARG A 107 6.57 4.47 15.59
CA ARG A 107 5.77 3.70 14.63
C ARG A 107 6.64 2.75 13.82
N ARG A 108 6.33 1.44 13.89
CA ARG A 108 7.09 0.37 13.21
C ARG A 108 8.61 0.42 13.47
N GLY A 109 9.03 0.86 14.64
CA GLY A 109 10.44 0.96 15.02
C GLY A 109 11.17 2.19 14.47
N GLN A 110 10.46 3.14 13.86
CA GLN A 110 10.95 4.46 13.48
C GLN A 110 10.22 5.54 14.30
N ALA A 111 10.81 6.72 14.43
CA ALA A 111 10.11 7.87 15.04
C ALA A 111 8.80 8.13 14.29
N SER A 112 7.70 8.33 15.03
CA SER A 112 6.40 8.66 14.43
C SER A 112 6.44 10.03 13.74
N ALA A 113 5.41 10.34 12.93
CA ALA A 113 5.35 11.67 12.33
C ALA A 113 5.25 12.80 13.38
N ASN A 114 4.49 12.57 14.46
CA ASN A 114 4.41 13.45 15.62
C ASN A 114 5.80 13.64 16.28
N ALA A 115 6.55 12.56 16.52
CA ALA A 115 7.88 12.66 17.11
C ALA A 115 8.92 13.41 16.24
N VAL A 116 8.73 13.45 14.91
CA VAL A 116 9.63 14.14 13.98
C VAL A 116 9.18 15.57 13.68
N TRP A 117 7.87 15.84 13.67
CA TRP A 117 7.32 17.10 13.14
C TRP A 117 6.29 17.81 14.03
N GLY A 118 5.91 17.22 15.18
CA GLY A 118 4.95 17.76 16.15
C GLY A 118 3.53 17.26 15.98
#